data_AF-A0A4Y8IAN2-F1
#
_entry.id   AF-A0A4Y8IAN2-F1
#
_cell.length_a   1.000
_cell.length_b   1.000
_cell.length_c   1.000
_cell.angle_alpha   90.00
_cell.angle_beta   90.00
_cell.angle_gamma   90.00
#
_symmetry.space_group_name_H-M   'P 1'
#
loop_
_entity.id
_entity.type
_entity.pdbx_description
1 polymer ?
#
loop_
_entity_poly.entity_id
_entity_poly.type
_entity_poly.pdbx_seq_one_letter_code
_entity_poly.pdbx_strand_id
1 'polypeptide(L)'
;MPMEAKNEKRNVNNTDFSRFNGRIDSGSGQPCDGRKNNTKNLIKALMSDNIGWRVSAAQILGDNQEERAVKPLIRMLNNDISYAARISAAVALAKIGDKKALRALKKVSKHDRNQTVRTVALGAYSVLEESGAQLSLLRKNSLK
;
A
#
# COMPACT_ATOMS: atom_id res chain seq x y z
N MET A 1 36.16 16.58 43.26
CA MET A 1 35.85 16.72 41.81
C MET A 1 35.48 15.33 41.28
N PRO A 2 34.49 15.14 40.37
CA PRO A 2 33.35 15.99 39.98
C PRO A 2 31.98 15.23 39.87
N MET A 3 30.89 16.01 39.85
CA MET A 3 29.72 16.02 38.91
C MET A 3 28.92 14.73 38.63
N GLU A 4 27.64 14.66 39.01
CA GLU A 4 26.43 15.13 38.28
C GLU A 4 25.94 14.23 37.12
N ALA A 5 24.77 13.63 37.37
CA ALA A 5 23.51 13.74 36.61
C ALA A 5 23.34 13.17 35.19
N LYS A 6 22.05 12.90 34.91
CA LYS A 6 21.36 12.63 33.62
C LYS A 6 21.30 11.13 33.27
N ASN A 7 20.22 10.54 32.78
CA ASN A 7 18.89 10.98 32.36
C ASN A 7 18.07 9.70 32.07
N GLU A 8 16.77 9.70 32.38
CA GLU A 8 15.71 9.55 31.36
C GLU A 8 15.92 8.49 30.25
N LYS A 9 15.08 7.48 30.02
CA LYS A 9 13.62 7.46 30.02
C LYS A 9 13.15 6.00 30.13
N ARG A 10 12.10 5.79 30.92
CA ARG A 10 11.14 4.72 30.68
C ARG A 10 10.62 4.87 29.25
N ASN A 11 10.77 3.85 28.41
CA ASN A 11 9.77 3.60 27.39
C ASN A 11 9.50 2.09 27.33
N VAL A 12 8.34 1.76 27.88
CA VAL A 12 7.77 0.43 27.96
C VAL A 12 7.14 0.14 26.61
N ASN A 13 7.94 -0.30 25.63
CA ASN A 13 7.41 -0.89 24.40
C ASN A 13 7.96 -2.32 24.28
N ASN A 14 7.48 -3.11 25.24
CA ASN A 14 7.57 -4.56 25.24
C ASN A 14 6.61 -5.10 24.17
N THR A 15 7.05 -5.15 22.92
CA THR A 15 6.61 -6.18 21.97
C THR A 15 7.83 -6.97 21.56
N ASP A 16 8.07 -7.95 22.41
CA ASP A 16 9.01 -9.06 22.38
C ASP A 16 9.19 -9.68 20.98
N PHE A 17 10.20 -9.20 20.24
CA PHE A 17 10.65 -9.74 18.94
C PHE A 17 11.84 -10.70 19.09
N SER A 18 12.10 -11.20 20.30
CA SER A 18 13.30 -11.96 20.64
C SER A 18 13.15 -13.48 20.49
N ARG A 19 12.06 -13.98 19.91
CA ARG A 19 11.84 -15.42 19.63
C ARG A 19 12.00 -15.85 18.18
N PHE A 20 12.33 -14.95 17.27
CA PHE A 20 12.52 -15.27 15.85
C PHE A 20 14.01 -15.34 15.48
N ASN A 21 14.76 -16.18 16.20
CA ASN A 21 16.08 -16.63 15.76
C ASN A 21 16.00 -18.13 15.47
N GLY A 22 15.75 -18.45 14.20
CA GLY A 22 15.75 -19.81 13.69
C GLY A 22 15.52 -19.82 12.18
N ARG A 23 16.59 -20.07 11.43
CA ARG A 23 16.65 -20.37 9.98
C ARG A 23 16.29 -19.24 9.00
N ILE A 24 17.36 -18.69 8.44
CA ILE A 24 17.39 -18.16 7.06
C ILE A 24 17.16 -19.30 6.07
N ASP A 25 15.91 -19.75 5.91
CA ASP A 25 15.56 -20.62 4.80
C ASP A 25 15.20 -19.74 3.59
N SER A 26 16.13 -19.67 2.65
CA SER A 26 15.88 -19.38 1.24
C SER A 26 14.92 -20.44 0.69
N GLY A 27 13.62 -20.23 0.93
CA GLY A 27 12.55 -21.16 0.59
C GLY A 27 11.35 -20.39 0.05
N SER A 28 11.13 -20.55 -1.25
CA SER A 28 9.91 -20.28 -1.99
C SER A 28 8.60 -20.47 -1.20
N GLY A 29 7.70 -19.51 -1.34
CA GLY A 29 6.27 -19.78 -1.50
C GLY A 29 5.49 -20.14 -0.24
N GLN A 30 4.92 -19.11 0.38
CA GLN A 30 3.49 -19.21 0.69
C GLN A 30 2.74 -18.18 -0.16
N PRO A 31 2.25 -18.59 -1.35
CA PRO A 31 1.20 -17.85 -2.02
C PRO A 31 -0.04 -17.98 -1.15
N CYS A 32 -0.51 -16.84 -0.63
CA CYS A 32 -1.89 -16.59 -0.22
C CYS A 32 -2.73 -17.86 0.01
N ASP A 33 -2.46 -18.58 1.11
CA ASP A 33 -3.30 -19.71 1.51
C ASP A 33 -4.72 -19.17 1.72
N GLY A 34 -5.63 -19.60 0.85
CA GLY A 34 -7.01 -19.13 0.70
C GLY A 34 -7.94 -19.48 1.86
N ARG A 35 -7.47 -19.38 3.10
CA ARG A 35 -8.28 -19.60 4.29
C ARG A 35 -8.32 -18.32 5.13
N LYS A 36 -9.27 -17.47 4.78
CA LYS A 36 -9.68 -16.25 5.51
C LYS A 36 -8.56 -15.21 5.60
N ASN A 37 -8.25 -14.58 4.47
CA ASN A 37 -7.38 -13.42 4.41
C ASN A 37 -8.13 -12.27 5.10
N ASN A 38 -7.95 -12.17 6.42
CA ASN A 38 -8.51 -11.08 7.20
C ASN A 38 -7.92 -9.79 6.64
N THR A 39 -8.75 -8.88 6.12
CA THR A 39 -8.33 -7.58 5.56
C THR A 39 -7.37 -6.86 6.51
N LYS A 40 -7.55 -7.04 7.82
CA LYS A 40 -6.65 -6.53 8.87
C LYS A 40 -5.23 -7.07 8.77
N ASN A 41 -5.05 -8.36 8.50
CA ASN A 41 -3.74 -9.00 8.36
C ASN A 41 -3.03 -8.55 7.08
N LEU A 42 -3.78 -8.39 5.98
CA LEU A 42 -3.23 -7.85 4.73
C LEU A 42 -2.78 -6.39 4.91
N ILE A 43 -3.56 -5.57 5.60
CA ILE A 43 -3.16 -4.19 5.94
C ILE A 43 -1.89 -4.17 6.79
N LYS A 44 -1.72 -5.12 7.72
CA LYS A 44 -0.47 -5.27 8.47
C LYS A 44 0.70 -5.68 7.57
N ALA A 45 0.47 -6.59 6.62
CA ALA A 45 1.50 -7.06 5.70
C ALA A 45 2.04 -5.94 4.78
N LEU A 46 1.25 -4.89 4.50
CA LEU A 46 1.72 -3.68 3.81
C LEU A 46 2.82 -2.92 4.57
N MET A 47 2.98 -3.15 5.87
CA MET A 47 4.00 -2.53 6.71
C MET A 47 5.16 -3.49 7.04
N SER A 48 5.21 -4.66 6.41
CA SER A 48 6.30 -5.62 6.60
C SER A 48 7.59 -5.12 5.95
N ASP A 49 8.74 -5.46 6.52
CA ASP A 49 10.05 -5.18 5.93
C ASP A 49 10.27 -5.95 4.62
N ASN A 50 9.61 -7.10 4.47
CA ASN A 50 9.71 -7.92 3.26
C ASN A 50 8.91 -7.31 2.10
N ILE A 51 9.61 -6.91 1.04
CA ILE A 51 9.04 -6.31 -0.18
C ILE A 51 8.01 -7.25 -0.85
N GLY A 52 8.29 -8.55 -0.90
CA GLY A 52 7.40 -9.54 -1.51
C GLY A 52 6.06 -9.58 -0.81
N TRP A 53 6.06 -9.53 0.53
CA TRP A 53 4.81 -9.52 1.31
C TRP A 53 4.02 -8.23 1.11
N ARG A 54 4.69 -7.06 1.01
CA ARG A 54 4.01 -5.80 0.71
C ARG A 54 3.35 -5.81 -0.66
N VAL A 55 4.07 -6.31 -1.68
CA VAL A 55 3.56 -6.43 -3.05
C VAL A 55 2.38 -7.38 -3.12
N SER A 56 2.50 -8.60 -2.58
CA SER A 56 1.41 -9.58 -2.56
C SER A 56 0.20 -9.06 -1.78
N ALA A 57 0.41 -8.42 -0.63
CA ALA A 57 -0.67 -7.83 0.15
C ALA A 57 -1.41 -6.74 -0.63
N ALA A 58 -0.66 -5.84 -1.29
CA ALA A 58 -1.27 -4.79 -2.10
C ALA A 58 -2.09 -5.36 -3.26
N GLN A 59 -1.56 -6.39 -3.93
CA GLN A 59 -2.24 -7.04 -5.03
C GLN A 59 -3.54 -7.71 -4.58
N ILE A 60 -3.50 -8.51 -3.52
CA ILE A 60 -4.68 -9.18 -2.96
C ILE A 60 -5.74 -8.15 -2.51
N LEU A 61 -5.32 -7.05 -1.86
CA LEU A 61 -6.24 -5.99 -1.43
C LEU A 61 -6.89 -5.27 -2.62
N GLY A 62 -6.14 -5.08 -3.70
CA GLY A 62 -6.66 -4.52 -4.95
C GLY A 62 -7.64 -5.46 -5.65
N ASP A 63 -7.30 -6.75 -5.74
CA ASP A 63 -8.13 -7.78 -6.36
C ASP A 63 -9.43 -8.00 -5.58
N ASN A 64 -9.38 -7.89 -4.25
CA ASN A 64 -10.56 -7.93 -3.39
C ASN A 64 -11.33 -6.59 -3.33
N GLN A 65 -10.87 -5.56 -4.03
CA GLN A 65 -11.47 -4.21 -4.03
C GLN A 65 -11.72 -3.65 -2.62
N GLU A 66 -10.77 -3.88 -1.71
CA GLU A 66 -10.93 -3.52 -0.30
C GLU A 66 -10.79 -2.01 -0.07
N GLU A 67 -11.92 -1.30 0.03
CA GLU A 67 -11.95 0.15 0.28
C GLU A 67 -11.19 0.54 1.57
N ARG A 68 -11.20 -0.34 2.59
CA ARG A 68 -10.47 -0.13 3.85
C ARG A 68 -8.95 -0.05 3.65
N ALA A 69 -8.43 -0.64 2.57
CA ALA A 69 -7.02 -0.62 2.23
C ALA A 69 -6.59 0.64 1.48
N VAL A 70 -7.51 1.51 1.03
CA VAL A 70 -7.17 2.71 0.25
C VAL A 70 -6.20 3.62 0.99
N LYS A 71 -6.45 3.91 2.27
CA LYS A 71 -5.55 4.74 3.09
C LYS A 71 -4.17 4.10 3.27
N PRO A 72 -4.05 2.82 3.69
CA PRO A 72 -2.77 2.10 3.72
C PRO A 72 -2.02 2.09 2.37
N LEU A 73 -2.72 1.82 1.27
CA LEU A 73 -2.13 1.77 -0.07
C LEU A 73 -1.63 3.15 -0.53
N ILE A 74 -2.36 4.22 -0.23
CA ILE A 74 -1.89 5.60 -0.47
C ILE A 74 -0.62 5.88 0.33
N ARG A 75 -0.52 5.40 1.57
CA ARG A 75 0.69 5.56 2.38
C ARG A 75 1.87 4.83 1.76
N MET A 76 1.67 3.58 1.33
CA MET A 76 2.68 2.78 0.64
C MET A 76 3.12 3.47 -0.66
N LEU A 77 2.18 3.96 -1.46
CA LEU A 77 2.47 4.69 -2.69
C LEU A 77 3.37 5.92 -2.47
N ASN A 78 3.22 6.65 -1.36
CA ASN A 78 3.99 7.88 -1.12
C ASN A 78 5.33 7.64 -0.41
N ASN A 79 5.39 6.65 0.48
CA ASN A 79 6.48 6.53 1.45
C ASN A 79 7.32 5.25 1.31
N ASP A 80 6.91 4.29 0.47
CA ASP A 80 7.67 3.04 0.33
C ASP A 80 9.00 3.28 -0.39
N ILE A 81 10.05 2.65 0.10
CA ILE A 81 11.41 2.72 -0.44
C ILE A 81 11.46 2.01 -1.80
N SER A 82 10.77 0.87 -1.92
CA SER A 82 10.77 0.04 -3.12
C SER A 82 9.81 0.58 -4.18
N TYR A 83 10.34 0.86 -5.36
CA TYR A 83 9.53 1.27 -6.51
C TYR A 83 8.54 0.18 -6.93
N ALA A 84 8.89 -1.11 -6.76
CA ALA A 84 8.00 -2.23 -7.07
C ALA A 84 6.76 -2.22 -6.16
N ALA A 85 6.95 -1.98 -4.86
CA ALA A 85 5.84 -1.84 -3.93
C ALA A 85 4.96 -0.62 -4.28
N ARG A 86 5.56 0.52 -4.63
CA ARG A 86 4.80 1.71 -5.07
C ARG A 86 3.96 1.43 -6.33
N ILE A 87 4.51 0.71 -7.31
CA ILE A 87 3.79 0.27 -8.51
C ILE A 87 2.59 -0.59 -8.12
N SER A 88 2.78 -1.59 -7.27
CA SER A 88 1.69 -2.46 -6.80
C SER A 88 0.60 -1.69 -6.06
N ALA A 89 0.97 -0.69 -5.24
CA ALA A 89 -0.02 0.21 -4.63
C ALA A 89 -0.81 0.98 -5.67
N ALA A 90 -0.16 1.55 -6.69
CA ALA A 90 -0.84 2.32 -7.73
C ALA A 90 -1.85 1.46 -8.49
N VAL A 91 -1.45 0.24 -8.87
CA VAL A 91 -2.34 -0.72 -9.55
C VAL A 91 -3.49 -1.16 -8.65
N ALA A 92 -3.22 -1.46 -7.38
CA ALA A 92 -4.27 -1.84 -6.43
C ALA A 92 -5.28 -0.71 -6.22
N LEU A 93 -4.82 0.54 -6.11
CA LEU A 93 -5.69 1.71 -6.01
C LEU A 93 -6.54 1.92 -7.27
N ALA A 94 -6.00 1.66 -8.46
CA ALA A 94 -6.77 1.70 -9.70
C ALA A 94 -7.87 0.64 -9.73
N LYS A 95 -7.57 -0.59 -9.28
CA LYS A 95 -8.53 -1.69 -9.19
C LYS A 95 -9.65 -1.43 -8.18
N ILE A 96 -9.34 -0.79 -7.06
CA ILE A 96 -10.34 -0.45 -6.03
C ILE A 96 -11.33 0.61 -6.54
N GLY A 97 -10.91 1.53 -7.42
CA GLY A 97 -11.83 2.53 -7.97
C GLY A 97 -12.08 3.74 -7.06
N ASP A 98 -11.47 3.84 -5.87
CA ASP A 98 -11.76 4.92 -4.92
C ASP A 98 -11.14 6.25 -5.38
N LYS A 99 -12.00 7.25 -5.59
CA LYS A 99 -11.62 8.62 -5.96
C LYS A 99 -10.67 9.28 -4.96
N LYS A 100 -10.61 8.81 -3.70
CA LYS A 100 -9.60 9.28 -2.72
C LYS A 100 -8.16 9.05 -3.19
N ALA A 101 -7.92 8.07 -4.06
CA ALA A 101 -6.62 7.76 -4.61
C ALA A 101 -6.16 8.75 -5.70
N LEU A 102 -7.08 9.43 -6.39
CA LEU A 102 -6.77 10.32 -7.52
C LEU A 102 -5.75 11.40 -7.15
N ARG A 103 -5.92 12.06 -6.00
CA ARG A 103 -5.00 13.11 -5.54
C ARG A 103 -3.60 12.55 -5.30
N ALA A 104 -3.50 11.34 -4.74
CA ALA A 104 -2.22 10.70 -4.47
C ALA A 104 -1.53 10.27 -5.76
N LEU A 105 -2.26 9.62 -6.67
CA LEU A 105 -1.75 9.17 -7.97
C LEU A 105 -1.26 10.34 -8.83
N LYS A 106 -2.01 11.46 -8.87
CA LYS A 106 -1.61 12.69 -9.58
C LYS A 106 -0.34 13.33 -9.01
N LYS A 107 -0.15 13.27 -7.69
CA LYS A 107 1.07 13.78 -7.04
C LYS A 107 2.27 12.91 -7.41
N VAL A 108 2.11 11.59 -7.30
CA VAL A 108 3.17 10.60 -7.56
C VAL A 108 3.56 10.60 -9.03
N SER A 109 2.61 10.72 -9.95
CA SER A 109 2.90 10.80 -11.39
C SER A 109 3.78 11.99 -11.77
N LYS A 110 3.76 13.07 -10.98
CA LYS A 110 4.58 14.27 -11.22
C LYS A 110 5.89 14.30 -10.44
N HIS A 111 5.88 13.76 -9.22
CA HIS A 111 6.94 13.99 -8.24
C HIS A 111 7.66 12.73 -7.78
N ASP A 112 7.28 11.53 -8.22
CA ASP A 112 8.04 10.31 -7.88
C ASP A 112 9.43 10.39 -8.51
N ARG A 113 10.42 9.84 -7.80
CA ARG A 113 11.81 9.78 -8.24
C ARG A 113 12.00 8.81 -9.40
N ASN A 114 11.18 7.76 -9.48
CA ASN A 114 11.28 6.71 -10.46
C ASN A 114 10.30 6.94 -11.63
N GLN A 115 10.83 6.97 -12.85
CA GLN A 115 10.04 7.18 -14.07
C GLN A 115 8.94 6.13 -14.27
N THR A 116 9.21 4.86 -13.97
CA THR A 116 8.23 3.77 -14.09
C THR A 116 7.08 3.94 -13.11
N VAL A 117 7.36 4.40 -11.89
CA VAL A 117 6.30 4.70 -10.92
C VAL A 117 5.44 5.86 -11.43
N ARG A 118 6.06 6.87 -12.06
CA ARG A 118 5.33 8.00 -12.64
C ARG A 118 4.36 7.56 -13.75
N THR A 119 4.81 6.73 -14.68
CA THR A 119 3.99 6.26 -15.81
C THR A 119 2.85 5.36 -15.34
N VAL A 120 3.11 4.44 -14.40
CA VAL A 120 2.07 3.58 -13.83
C VAL A 120 1.05 4.40 -13.04
N ALA A 121 1.50 5.36 -12.21
CA ALA A 121 0.60 6.22 -11.45
C ALA A 121 -0.28 7.09 -12.36
N LEU A 122 0.26 7.54 -13.50
CA LEU A 122 -0.51 8.27 -14.51
C LEU A 122 -1.55 7.37 -15.19
N GLY A 123 -1.17 6.14 -15.58
CA GLY A 123 -2.13 5.18 -16.14
C GLY A 123 -3.25 4.82 -15.16
N ALA A 124 -2.89 4.56 -13.91
CA ALA A 124 -3.84 4.33 -12.81
C ALA A 124 -4.78 5.54 -12.60
N TYR A 125 -4.25 6.76 -12.71
CA TYR A 125 -5.06 7.98 -12.63
C TYR A 125 -6.08 8.06 -13.78
N SER A 126 -5.65 7.85 -15.02
CA SER A 126 -6.55 7.87 -16.20
C SER A 126 -7.66 6.83 -16.08
N VAL A 127 -7.34 5.60 -15.66
CA VAL A 127 -8.33 4.53 -15.45
C VAL A 127 -9.39 4.92 -14.41
N LEU A 128 -8.96 5.54 -13.31
CA LEU A 128 -9.88 6.01 -12.27
C LEU A 128 -10.74 7.20 -12.72
N GLU A 129 -10.19 8.11 -13.53
CA GLU A 129 -10.97 9.21 -14.10
C GLU A 129 -11.99 8.70 -15.12
N GLU A 130 -11.61 7.77 -16.00
CA GLU A 130 -12.50 7.17 -16.99
C GLU A 130 -13.61 6.32 -16.34
N SER A 131 -13.29 5.59 -15.27
CA SER A 131 -14.27 4.83 -14.49
C SER A 131 -15.28 5.75 -13.78
N GLY A 132 -14.85 6.94 -13.35
CA GLY A 132 -15.74 7.99 -12.87
C GLY A 132 -16.56 8.65 -13.99
N ALA A 133 -16.02 8.70 -15.21
CA ALA A 133 -16.66 9.32 -16.37
C ALA A 133 -17.84 8.49 -16.91
N GLN A 134 -17.74 7.16 -16.89
CA GLN A 134 -18.84 6.26 -17.31
C GLN A 134 -20.12 6.48 -16.49
N LEU A 135 -20.01 6.69 -15.17
CA LEU A 135 -21.15 7.02 -14.30
C LEU A 135 -21.74 8.42 -14.59
N SER A 136 -20.92 9.40 -14.99
CA SER A 136 -21.42 10.72 -15.37
C SER A 136 -22.12 10.72 -16.73
N LEU A 137 -21.68 9.84 -17.64
CA LEU A 137 -22.23 9.70 -18.98
C LEU A 137 -23.60 8.99 -18.96
N LEU A 138 -23.74 7.94 -18.13
CA LEU A 138 -25.03 7.27 -17.92
C LEU A 138 -26.09 8.22 -17.33
N ARG A 139 -25.70 9.12 -16.42
CA ARG A 139 -26.64 10.05 -15.78
C ARG A 139 -27.18 11.15 -16.73
N LYS A 140 -26.45 11.46 -17.81
CA LYS A 140 -26.86 12.45 -18.82
C LYS A 140 -27.79 11.86 -19.89
N ASN A 141 -27.74 10.55 -20.14
CA ASN A 141 -28.56 9.88 -21.15
C ASN A 141 -29.94 9.41 -20.65
N SER A 142 -30.21 9.44 -19.34
CA SER A 142 -31.56 9.15 -18.79
C SER A 142 -32.42 10.40 -18.57
N LEU A 143 -32.04 11.56 -19.13
CA LEU A 143 -32.79 12.83 -19.05
C LEU A 143 -33.20 13.38 -20.42
N LYS A 144 -33.32 12.51 -21.44
CA LYS A 144 -33.93 12.86 -22.73
C LYS A 144 -35.10 11.94 -23.03
#